data_AF-A0A2X2I2Y4-F1
#
_entry.id   AF-A0A2X2I2Y4-F1
#
_cell.length_a   1.000
_cell.length_b   1.000
_cell.length_c   1.000
_cell.angle_alpha   90.00
_cell.angle_beta   90.00
_cell.angle_gamma   90.00
#
_symmetry.space_group_name_H-M   'P 1'
#
loop_
_entity.id
_entity.type
_entity.pdbx_description
1 polymer ?
#
loop_
_entity_poly.entity_id
_entity_poly.type
_entity_poly.pdbx_seq_one_letter_code
_entity_poly.pdbx_strand_id
1 'polypeptide(L)' 'MSTIHPLQTDALIRELQEKGISMMDAPVGRTSVNAIDGTLLILAGGTDEQIARARPILMCMGNELVEAGRPRNGDPREAN' A
#
# COMPACT_ATOMS: atom_id res chain seq x y z
N MET A 1 1.58 3.13 9.21
CA MET A 1 1.78 3.71 7.87
C MET A 1 2.91 4.71 8.02
N SER A 2 4.01 4.51 7.31
CA SER A 2 5.24 5.32 7.47
C SER A 2 5.74 5.74 6.11
N THR A 3 6.57 6.77 6.06
CA THR A 3 7.33 7.12 4.86
C THR A 3 8.59 6.26 4.82
N ILE A 4 8.60 5.29 3.91
CA ILE A 4 9.70 4.35 3.69
C ILE A 4 10.15 4.46 2.23
N HIS A 5 11.44 4.25 1.98
CA HIS A 5 11.96 4.26 0.61
C HIS A 5 11.35 3.10 -0.19
N PRO A 6 10.87 3.29 -1.43
CA PRO A 6 10.16 2.25 -2.20
C PRO A 6 10.97 0.94 -2.33
N LEU A 7 12.28 1.02 -2.57
CA LEU A 7 13.14 -0.16 -2.67
C LEU A 7 13.22 -0.96 -1.35
N GLN A 8 13.10 -0.28 -0.21
CA GLN A 8 13.11 -0.95 1.09
C GLN A 8 11.78 -1.67 1.33
N THR A 9 10.66 -1.07 0.92
CA THR A 9 9.35 -1.74 0.91
C THR A 9 9.38 -2.98 0.04
N ASP A 10 9.92 -2.89 -1.18
CA ASP A 10 10.01 -4.02 -2.11
C ASP A 10 10.83 -5.18 -1.52
N ALA A 11 11.96 -4.88 -0.88
CA ALA A 11 12.78 -5.89 -0.19
C ALA A 11 12.01 -6.57 0.96
N LEU A 12 11.30 -5.79 1.78
CA LEU A 12 10.52 -6.32 2.89
C LEU A 12 9.35 -7.20 2.43
N ILE A 13 8.66 -6.81 1.36
CA ILE A 13 7.58 -7.61 0.76
C ILE A 13 8.11 -8.99 0.36
N ARG A 14 9.28 -9.06 -0.27
CA ARG A 14 9.91 -10.33 -0.65
C ARG A 14 10.25 -11.19 0.57
N GLU A 15 10.91 -10.62 1.57
CA GLU A 15 11.27 -11.37 2.79
C GLU A 15 10.04 -11.91 3.54
N LEU A 16 8.93 -11.18 3.50
CA LEU A 16 7.67 -11.62 4.10
C LEU A 16 6.97 -12.69 3.26
N GLN A 17 7.03 -12.59 1.93
CA GLN A 17 6.51 -13.63 1.03
C GLN A 17 7.22 -14.98 1.23
N GLU A 18 8.54 -14.97 1.43
CA GLU A 18 9.33 -16.18 1.76
C GLU A 18 8.86 -16.84 3.06
N LYS A 19 8.17 -16.10 3.93
CA LYS A 19 7.56 -16.56 5.19
C LYS A 19 6.05 -16.81 5.08
N GLY A 20 5.48 -16.74 3.88
CA GLY A 20 4.04 -16.89 3.64
C GLY A 20 3.19 -15.72 4.12
N ILE A 21 3.80 -14.56 4.38
CA ILE A 21 3.13 -13.35 4.85
C ILE A 21 2.88 -12.40 3.68
N SER A 22 1.64 -11.93 3.56
CA SER A 22 1.24 -10.95 2.55
C SER A 22 1.37 -9.53 3.11
N MET A 23 2.14 -8.68 2.44
CA MET A 23 2.31 -7.25 2.79
C MET A 23 1.83 -6.36 1.64
N MET A 24 1.25 -5.22 2.00
CA MET A 24 0.83 -4.13 1.12
C MET A 24 1.50 -2.84 1.60
N ASP A 25 1.86 -1.96 0.68
CA ASP A 25 2.28 -0.60 1.01
C ASP A 25 1.11 0.36 0.81
N ALA A 26 0.96 1.33 1.71
CA ALA A 26 -0.19 2.23 1.69
C ALA A 26 0.16 3.63 2.22
N PRO A 27 1.11 4.37 1.62
CA PRO A 27 1.39 5.72 2.07
C PRO A 27 0.14 6.60 2.01
N VAL A 28 0.02 7.50 2.97
CA VAL A 28 -1.11 8.43 3.07
C VAL A 28 -0.65 9.86 2.87
N GLY A 29 -1.47 10.62 2.17
CA GLY A 29 -1.31 12.06 2.01
C GLY A 29 -2.29 12.84 2.88
N ARG A 30 -2.18 14.18 2.81
CA ARG A 30 -2.94 15.19 3.56
C ARG A 30 -2.47 15.34 5.01
N THR A 31 -3.26 16.03 5.84
CA THR A 31 -2.86 16.50 7.17
C THR A 31 -3.40 15.60 8.28
N SER A 32 -2.92 15.82 9.51
CA SER A 32 -3.47 15.17 10.70
C SER A 32 -4.96 15.48 10.94
N VAL A 33 -5.44 16.68 10.55
CA VAL A 33 -6.87 17.03 10.60
C VAL A 33 -7.66 16.08 9.70
N ASN A 34 -7.17 15.82 8.49
CA ASN A 34 -7.82 14.88 7.58
C ASN A 34 -7.82 13.44 8.12
N ALA A 35 -6.82 13.04 8.89
CA ALA A 35 -6.80 11.75 9.56
C ALA A 35 -7.91 11.63 10.61
N ILE A 36 -8.14 12.69 11.39
CA ILE A 36 -9.22 12.76 12.37
C ILE A 36 -10.59 12.70 11.67
N ASP A 37 -10.73 13.45 10.57
CA ASP A 37 -11.98 13.54 9.82
C ASP A 37 -12.26 12.31 8.93
N GLY A 38 -11.37 11.33 8.87
CA GLY A 38 -11.51 10.16 7.98
C GLY A 38 -11.43 10.50 6.49
N THR A 39 -10.70 11.56 6.15
CA THR A 39 -10.57 12.09 4.79
C THR A 39 -9.12 12.04 4.28
N LEU A 40 -8.33 11.05 4.67
CA LEU A 40 -7.02 10.82 4.07
C LEU A 40 -7.12 10.48 2.57
N LEU A 41 -6.06 10.85 1.84
CA LEU A 41 -5.73 10.27 0.54
C LEU A 41 -4.85 9.05 0.81
N ILE A 42 -5.21 7.88 0.26
CA ILE A 42 -4.49 6.63 0.46
C ILE A 42 -3.98 6.11 -0.89
N LEU A 43 -2.68 5.80 -0.98
CA LEU A 43 -2.08 5.23 -2.18
C LEU A 43 -1.86 3.72 -1.95
N ALA A 44 -2.74 2.87 -2.45
CA ALA A 44 -2.70 1.43 -2.21
C ALA A 44 -1.75 0.73 -3.20
N GLY A 45 -0.59 0.28 -2.71
CA GLY A 45 0.40 -0.51 -3.45
C GLY A 45 0.35 -1.98 -3.07
N GLY A 46 -0.22 -2.82 -3.94
CA GLY A 46 -0.46 -4.24 -3.69
C GLY A 46 -1.09 -4.93 -4.90
N THR A 47 -1.36 -6.23 -4.77
CA THR A 47 -2.18 -6.99 -5.74
C THR A 47 -3.65 -6.57 -5.67
N ASP A 48 -4.40 -6.78 -6.74
CA ASP A 48 -5.82 -6.41 -6.83
C ASP A 48 -6.64 -7.11 -5.74
N GLU A 49 -6.29 -8.36 -5.40
CA GLU A 49 -6.92 -9.12 -4.32
C GLU A 49 -6.61 -8.53 -2.93
N GLN A 50 -5.39 -8.05 -2.72
CA GLN A 50 -5.02 -7.36 -1.48
C GLN A 50 -5.77 -6.03 -1.35
N ILE A 51 -5.82 -5.25 -2.44
CA ILE A 51 -6.49 -3.95 -2.49
C ILE A 51 -7.99 -4.14 -2.27
N ALA A 52 -8.64 -5.06 -2.96
CA ALA A 52 -10.06 -5.36 -2.81
C ALA A 52 -10.41 -5.76 -1.36
N ARG A 53 -9.56 -6.58 -0.74
CA ARG A 53 -9.73 -6.99 0.67
C ARG A 53 -9.51 -5.84 1.65
N ALA A 54 -8.53 -4.97 1.41
CA ALA A 54 -8.17 -3.88 2.31
C ALA A 54 -9.07 -2.64 2.16
N ARG A 55 -9.63 -2.41 0.96
CA ARG A 55 -10.45 -1.25 0.60
C ARG A 55 -11.51 -0.89 1.64
N PRO A 56 -12.38 -1.79 2.15
CA PRO A 56 -13.40 -1.40 3.12
C PRO A 56 -12.82 -0.80 4.41
N ILE A 57 -11.64 -1.27 4.85
CA ILE A 57 -10.97 -0.77 6.05
C ILE A 57 -10.24 0.55 5.75
N LEU A 58 -9.54 0.63 4.61
CA LEU A 58 -8.84 1.84 4.19
C LEU A 58 -9.81 3.03 4.03
N MET A 59 -10.98 2.77 3.46
CA MET A 59 -12.01 3.79 3.27
C MET A 59 -12.72 4.21 4.58
N CYS A 60 -12.44 3.57 5.72
CA CYS A 60 -12.83 4.11 7.02
C CYS A 60 -11.93 5.27 7.48
N MET A 61 -10.70 5.34 6.95
CA MET A 61 -9.70 6.36 7.30
C MET A 61 -9.55 7.45 6.24
N GLY A 62 -10.02 7.19 5.02
CA GLY A 62 -9.88 8.08 3.89
C GLY A 62 -11.12 8.17 3.03
N ASN A 63 -11.18 9.20 2.21
CA ASN A 63 -12.26 9.39 1.23
C ASN A 63 -11.77 9.26 -0.21
N GLU A 64 -10.48 9.01 -0.40
CA GLU A 64 -9.87 8.83 -1.71
C GLU A 64 -8.81 7.72 -1.63
N LEU A 65 -8.90 6.76 -2.55
CA LEU A 65 -7.96 5.66 -2.69
C LEU A 65 -7.47 5.61 -4.12
N VAL A 66 -6.15 5.76 -4.30
CA VAL A 66 -5.45 5.63 -5.58
C VAL A 66 -4.71 4.31 -5.59
N GLU A 67 -4.94 3.50 -6.62
CA GLU A 67 -4.24 2.22 -6.80
C GLU A 67 -2.87 2.52 -7.43
N ALA A 68 -1.81 2.34 -6.64
CA ALA A 68 -0.44 2.78 -6.96
C ALA A 68 0.40 1.71 -7.69
N GLY A 69 -0.25 0.65 -8.17
CA GLY A 69 0.39 -0.47 -8.87
C GLY A 69 0.93 -1.55 -7.93
N ARG A 70 1.34 -2.68 -8.52
CA ARG A 70 1.88 -3.83 -7.79
C ARG A 70 3.33 -3.57 -7.36
N PRO A 71 3.81 -4.16 -6.25
CA PRO A 71 5.21 -4.11 -5.86
C PRO A 71 6.10 -4.58 -7.02
N ARG A 72 7.17 -3.82 -7.32
CA ARG A 72 8.03 -4.06 -8.50
C ARG A 72 8.66 -5.45 -8.52
N ASN A 73 8.96 -5.99 -7.34
CA ASN A 73 9.68 -7.27 -7.19
C ASN A 73 8.77 -8.50 -7.04
N GLY A 74 7.50 -8.42 -7.47
CA GLY A 74 6.59 -9.57 -7.56
C GLY A 74 6.42 -10.16 -8.96
N ASP A 75 6.92 -9.51 -10.01
CA ASP A 75 6.89 -9.99 -11.39
C ASP A 75 8.31 -9.89 -12.00
N PRO A 76 8.93 -10.99 -12.48
CA PRO A 76 10.23 -10.92 -13.15
C PRO A 76 10.22 -10.12 -14.47
N ARG A 77 9.09 -9.56 -14.91
CA ARG A 77 8.95 -8.85 -16.20
C ARG A 77 8.92 -7.32 -16.13
N GLU A 78 8.90 -6.72 -14.95
CA GLU A 78 8.68 -5.27 -14.78
C GLU A 78 9.87 -4.55 -14.12
N ALA A 79 11.09 -5.01 -14.41
CA ALA A 79 12.32 -4.25 -14.16
C ALA A 79 12.66 -3.40 -15.39
N ASN A 80 11.98 -2.28 -15.58
CA ASN A 80 12.43 -1.20 -16.47
C ASN A 80 11.99 0.17 -15.95
#